data_AF-A0AA87Z2N7-F1
#
_entry.id   AF-A0AA87Z2N7-F1
#
_cell.length_a   1.000
_cell.length_b   1.000
_cell.length_c   1.000
_cell.angle_alpha   90.00
_cell.angle_beta   90.00
_cell.angle_gamma   90.00
#
_symmetry.space_group_name_H-M   'P 1'
#
loop_
_entity.id
_entity.type
_entity.pdbx_description
1 polymer ?
#
loop_
_entity_poly.entity_id
_entity_poly.type
_entity_poly.pdbx_seq_one_letter_code
_entity_poly.pdbx_strand_id
1 'polypeptide(L)'
;MQQELLWFEEVKKIVQPHYIKEKNKKGKIPEEIFSKSHKLLLKDGEEWLKHTAHSCMIVSTLIATVVFAAAFTLPGGTNNSGIPVDLQYTSFLIFILSDGLALFSSVVAILMFLSILTSRYAENDFLKSLPLKLMIGLAALFFSIITMMIAFSFTFVIAYNNSGLKWVPFLISISAIFPILVFAFLQFPLLLDTFSSTYWSRTDLFQPNRHMLY
;
A
#
# COMPACT_ATOMS: atom_id res chain seq x y z
N MET A 1 0.34 18.35 -1.77
CA MET A 1 -0.98 18.82 -1.29
C MET A 1 -1.19 18.55 0.19
N GLN A 2 -1.06 17.31 0.65
CA GLN A 2 -1.30 16.93 2.05
C GLN A 2 -0.50 17.79 3.06
N GLN A 3 0.80 18.00 2.84
CA GLN A 3 1.65 18.83 3.71
C GLN A 3 1.18 20.29 3.77
N GLU A 4 0.84 20.89 2.63
CA GLU A 4 0.32 22.28 2.56
C GLU A 4 -0.99 22.43 3.34
N LEU A 5 -1.89 21.44 3.25
CA LEU A 5 -3.14 21.42 4.00
C LEU A 5 -2.90 21.26 5.51
N LEU A 6 -1.97 20.39 5.90
CA LEU A 6 -1.60 20.22 7.30
C LEU A 6 -1.00 21.51 7.87
N TRP A 7 -0.09 22.13 7.13
CA TRP A 7 0.51 23.41 7.51
C TRP A 7 -0.56 24.50 7.66
N PHE A 8 -1.50 24.60 6.71
CA PHE A 8 -2.60 25.55 6.77
C PHE A 8 -3.49 25.35 8.00
N GLU A 9 -3.84 24.10 8.31
CA GLU A 9 -4.61 23.75 9.52
C GLU A 9 -3.85 24.06 10.82
N GLU A 10 -2.53 23.85 10.87
CA GLU A 10 -1.74 24.19 12.06
C GLU A 10 -1.60 25.71 12.25
N VAL A 11 -1.35 26.47 11.17
CA VAL A 11 -1.31 27.95 11.22
C VAL A 11 -2.66 28.50 11.69
N LYS A 12 -3.77 27.94 11.21
CA LYS A 12 -5.13 28.34 11.61
C LYS A 12 -5.39 28.17 13.12
N LYS A 13 -4.71 27.24 13.80
CA LYS A 13 -4.82 27.07 15.26
C LYS A 13 -4.01 28.08 16.07
N ILE A 14 -2.92 28.59 15.51
CA ILE A 14 -2.01 29.53 16.18
C ILE A 14 -2.55 30.95 16.09
N VAL A 15 -3.15 31.28 14.95
CA VAL A 15 -3.63 32.62 14.62
C VAL A 15 -4.90 32.97 15.40
N GLN A 16 -5.05 34.23 15.82
CA GLN A 16 -6.24 34.69 16.54
C GLN A 16 -7.51 34.48 15.69
N PRO A 17 -8.66 34.09 16.29
CA PRO A 17 -9.86 33.70 15.53
C PRO A 17 -10.39 34.74 14.55
N HIS A 18 -10.17 36.04 14.80
CA HIS A 18 -10.64 37.10 13.92
C HIS A 18 -9.89 37.13 12.59
N TYR A 19 -8.57 36.86 12.59
CA TYR A 19 -7.75 36.84 11.38
C TYR A 19 -8.12 35.70 10.42
N ILE A 20 -8.72 34.60 10.92
CA ILE A 20 -9.15 33.46 10.10
C ILE A 20 -10.22 33.87 9.09
N LYS A 21 -11.07 34.85 9.45
CA LYS A 21 -12.16 35.35 8.61
C LYS A 21 -11.89 36.74 8.06
N GLU A 22 -10.73 37.31 8.35
CA GLU A 22 -10.38 38.66 7.93
C GLU A 22 -10.13 38.70 6.42
N LYS A 23 -10.74 39.69 5.76
CA LYS A 23 -10.62 39.86 4.32
C LYS A 23 -9.41 40.73 4.01
N ASN A 24 -8.61 40.32 3.04
CA ASN A 24 -7.54 41.17 2.52
C ASN A 24 -8.12 42.37 1.73
N LYS A 25 -7.24 43.25 1.23
CA LYS A 25 -7.61 44.42 0.39
C LYS A 25 -8.42 44.06 -0.87
N LYS A 26 -8.45 42.80 -1.29
CA LYS A 26 -9.20 42.26 -2.43
C LYS A 26 -10.50 41.58 -2.01
N GLY A 27 -10.90 41.68 -0.73
CA GLY A 27 -12.14 41.11 -0.20
C GLY A 27 -12.11 39.60 0.06
N LYS A 28 -10.94 38.96 0.03
CA LYS A 28 -10.80 37.50 0.15
C LYS A 28 -10.30 37.07 1.51
N ILE A 29 -10.85 35.96 2.02
CA ILE A 29 -10.39 35.32 3.25
C ILE A 29 -9.19 34.38 2.99
N PRO A 30 -8.38 34.05 4.01
CA PRO A 30 -7.21 33.17 3.86
C PRO A 30 -7.50 31.82 3.19
N GLU A 31 -8.65 31.19 3.50
CA GLU A 31 -9.05 29.90 2.92
C GLU A 31 -9.30 29.97 1.40
N GLU A 32 -9.95 31.04 0.93
CA GLU A 32 -10.15 31.29 -0.50
C GLU A 32 -8.82 31.55 -1.23
N ILE A 33 -7.87 32.22 -0.55
CA ILE A 33 -6.55 32.48 -1.11
C ILE A 33 -5.79 31.16 -1.23
N PHE A 34 -5.79 30.35 -0.17
CA PHE A 34 -5.12 29.05 -0.12
C PHE A 34 -5.63 28.13 -1.23
N SER A 35 -6.95 27.91 -1.32
CA SER A 35 -7.56 27.05 -2.35
C SER A 35 -7.25 27.57 -3.75
N LYS A 36 -7.32 28.89 -3.98
CA LYS A 36 -6.96 29.47 -5.28
C LYS A 36 -5.49 29.27 -5.64
N SER A 37 -4.58 29.44 -4.67
CA SER A 37 -3.13 29.28 -4.90
C SER A 37 -2.71 27.83 -5.12
N HIS A 38 -3.37 26.87 -4.45
CA HIS A 38 -3.02 25.44 -4.50
C HIS A 38 -3.89 24.64 -5.47
N LYS A 39 -4.76 25.27 -6.25
CA LYS A 39 -5.65 24.60 -7.20
C LYS A 39 -4.91 23.68 -8.19
N LEU A 40 -3.75 24.13 -8.71
CA LEU A 40 -2.92 23.30 -9.60
C LEU A 40 -2.34 22.10 -8.86
N LEU A 41 -1.78 22.33 -7.68
CA LEU A 41 -1.18 21.29 -6.85
C LEU A 41 -2.20 20.25 -6.36
N LEU A 42 -3.46 20.65 -6.15
CA LEU A 42 -4.57 19.72 -5.89
C LEU A 42 -4.89 18.87 -7.12
N LYS A 43 -4.94 19.48 -8.30
CA LYS A 43 -5.17 18.77 -9.56
C LYS A 43 -4.05 17.77 -9.86
N ASP A 44 -2.79 18.19 -9.70
CA ASP A 44 -1.62 17.31 -9.90
C ASP A 44 -1.64 16.15 -8.88
N GLY A 45 -2.01 16.42 -7.63
CA GLY A 45 -2.17 15.40 -6.60
C GLY A 45 -3.31 14.41 -6.90
N GLU A 46 -4.42 14.88 -7.45
CA GLU A 46 -5.53 14.05 -7.91
C GLU A 46 -5.10 13.13 -9.07
N GLU A 47 -4.46 13.70 -10.10
CA GLU A 47 -3.96 12.95 -11.25
C GLU A 47 -2.93 11.90 -10.82
N TRP A 48 -1.99 12.27 -9.95
CA TRP A 48 -1.00 11.34 -9.42
C TRP A 48 -1.62 10.19 -8.63
N LEU A 49 -2.61 10.47 -7.76
CA LEU A 49 -3.34 9.44 -7.01
C LEU A 49 -4.12 8.51 -7.93
N LYS A 50 -4.81 9.05 -8.95
CA LYS A 50 -5.55 8.25 -9.92
C LYS A 50 -4.64 7.34 -10.72
N HIS A 51 -3.55 7.88 -11.24
CA HIS A 51 -2.57 7.11 -12.01
C HIS A 51 -1.98 5.98 -11.16
N THR A 52 -1.51 6.31 -9.96
CA THR A 52 -0.91 5.32 -9.03
C THR A 52 -1.92 4.25 -8.61
N ALA A 53 -3.13 4.64 -8.21
CA ALA A 53 -4.17 3.69 -7.82
C ALA A 53 -4.55 2.77 -8.99
N HIS A 54 -4.70 3.30 -10.20
CA HIS A 54 -5.01 2.50 -11.38
C HIS A 54 -3.89 1.49 -11.70
N SER A 55 -2.62 1.93 -11.72
CA SER A 55 -1.48 1.05 -11.96
C SER A 55 -1.37 -0.06 -10.90
N CYS A 56 -1.49 0.30 -9.61
CA CYS A 56 -1.41 -0.69 -8.54
C CYS A 56 -2.63 -1.64 -8.54
N MET A 57 -3.82 -1.16 -8.88
CA MET A 57 -5.01 -2.00 -9.04
C MET A 57 -4.80 -3.06 -10.12
N ILE A 58 -4.22 -2.70 -11.27
CA ILE A 58 -3.87 -3.67 -12.32
C ILE A 58 -2.92 -4.74 -11.79
N VAL A 59 -1.86 -4.34 -11.07
CA VAL A 59 -0.90 -5.28 -10.48
C VAL A 59 -1.58 -6.20 -9.47
N SER A 60 -2.42 -5.67 -8.58
CA SER A 60 -3.22 -6.47 -7.65
C SER A 60 -4.13 -7.46 -8.40
N THR A 61 -4.88 -7.00 -9.40
CA THR A 61 -5.75 -7.87 -10.21
C THR A 61 -4.98 -8.99 -10.89
N LEU A 62 -3.79 -8.71 -11.43
CA LEU A 62 -2.91 -9.72 -12.01
C LEU A 62 -2.51 -10.77 -10.96
N ILE A 63 -2.06 -10.33 -9.78
CA ILE A 63 -1.71 -11.25 -8.68
C ILE A 63 -2.91 -12.11 -8.30
N ALA A 64 -4.08 -11.50 -8.08
CA ALA A 64 -5.31 -12.19 -7.70
C ALA A 64 -5.69 -13.26 -8.73
N THR A 65 -5.53 -12.97 -10.02
CA THR A 65 -5.83 -13.91 -11.11
C THR A 65 -4.87 -15.08 -11.11
N VAL A 66 -3.56 -14.82 -10.93
CA VAL A 66 -2.52 -15.86 -10.92
C VAL A 66 -2.70 -16.79 -9.72
N VAL A 67 -2.88 -16.26 -8.52
CA VAL A 67 -3.06 -17.08 -7.30
C VAL A 67 -4.39 -17.84 -7.33
N PHE A 68 -5.47 -17.20 -7.80
CA PHE A 68 -6.76 -17.88 -7.98
C PHE A 68 -6.65 -19.06 -8.95
N ALA A 69 -5.94 -18.91 -10.07
CA ALA A 69 -5.68 -20.02 -10.99
C ALA A 69 -4.83 -21.11 -10.33
N ALA A 70 -3.78 -20.72 -9.59
CA ALA A 70 -2.88 -21.62 -8.89
C ALA A 70 -3.61 -22.51 -7.86
N ALA A 71 -4.61 -21.96 -7.17
CA ALA A 71 -5.44 -22.71 -6.22
C ALA A 71 -6.16 -23.92 -6.84
N PHE A 72 -6.54 -23.84 -8.12
CA PHE A 72 -7.21 -24.94 -8.83
C PHE A 72 -6.25 -25.86 -9.59
N THR A 73 -5.02 -25.41 -9.86
CA THR A 73 -3.99 -26.21 -10.55
C THR A 73 -3.08 -26.96 -9.58
N LEU A 74 -3.68 -27.61 -8.57
CA LEU A 74 -3.02 -28.26 -7.43
C LEU A 74 -1.68 -28.95 -7.79
N PRO A 75 -0.54 -28.45 -7.29
CA PRO A 75 0.74 -29.10 -7.43
C PRO A 75 0.79 -30.27 -6.43
N GLY A 76 0.86 -31.50 -6.93
CA GLY A 76 0.92 -32.71 -6.09
C GLY A 76 -0.21 -33.67 -6.43
N GLY A 77 0.04 -34.53 -7.41
CA GLY A 77 -0.85 -35.65 -7.70
C GLY A 77 -1.03 -36.55 -6.48
N THR A 78 -2.18 -37.23 -6.40
CA THR A 78 -2.43 -38.25 -5.38
C THR A 78 -1.65 -39.52 -5.69
N ASN A 79 -1.10 -40.18 -4.67
CA ASN A 79 -0.68 -41.57 -4.82
C ASN A 79 -1.89 -42.46 -5.20
N ASN A 80 -1.65 -43.68 -5.68
CA ASN A 80 -2.69 -44.66 -6.06
C ASN A 80 -3.73 -44.96 -4.95
N SER A 81 -3.46 -44.56 -3.71
CA SER A 81 -4.34 -44.72 -2.54
C SER A 81 -5.07 -43.43 -2.12
N GLY A 82 -4.93 -42.32 -2.86
CA GLY A 82 -5.58 -41.04 -2.57
C GLY A 82 -4.94 -40.20 -1.44
N ILE A 83 -3.77 -40.60 -0.93
CA ILE A 83 -3.11 -39.96 0.22
C ILE A 83 -1.95 -39.07 -0.28
N PRO A 84 -1.88 -37.78 0.09
CA PRO A 84 -0.70 -36.95 -0.16
C PRO A 84 0.50 -37.46 0.66
N VAL A 85 1.67 -37.57 0.03
CA VAL A 85 2.90 -38.03 0.71
C VAL A 85 3.24 -37.06 1.85
N ASP A 86 3.56 -37.56 3.05
CA ASP A 86 3.67 -36.78 4.30
C ASP A 86 4.51 -35.48 4.21
N LEU A 87 5.62 -35.48 3.46
CA LEU A 87 6.45 -34.28 3.20
C LEU A 87 5.81 -33.28 2.22
N GLN A 88 5.02 -33.79 1.27
CA GLN A 88 4.18 -32.96 0.40
C GLN A 88 3.06 -32.35 1.22
N TYR A 89 2.49 -33.06 2.20
CA TYR A 89 1.37 -32.54 3.01
C TYR A 89 1.70 -31.21 3.70
N THR A 90 2.85 -31.10 4.38
CA THR A 90 3.25 -29.83 5.02
C THR A 90 3.51 -28.72 4.00
N SER A 91 4.28 -29.02 2.94
CA SER A 91 4.62 -28.06 1.89
C SER A 91 3.37 -27.55 1.15
N PHE A 92 2.43 -28.47 0.91
CA PHE A 92 1.14 -28.23 0.27
C PHE A 92 0.21 -27.40 1.14
N LEU A 93 0.17 -27.66 2.45
CA LEU A 93 -0.61 -26.84 3.39
C LEU A 93 -0.08 -25.40 3.41
N ILE A 94 1.24 -25.21 3.47
CA ILE A 94 1.86 -23.87 3.42
C ILE A 94 1.56 -23.19 2.08
N PHE A 95 1.60 -23.92 0.96
CA PHE A 95 1.22 -23.42 -0.35
C PHE A 95 -0.23 -22.90 -0.34
N ILE A 96 -1.22 -23.72 0.04
CA ILE A 96 -2.64 -23.33 0.05
C ILE A 96 -2.88 -22.12 0.95
N LEU A 97 -2.29 -22.12 2.16
CA LEU A 97 -2.46 -21.02 3.10
C LEU A 97 -1.88 -19.72 2.56
N SER A 98 -0.68 -19.78 1.98
CA SER A 98 0.00 -18.61 1.42
C SER A 98 -0.71 -18.08 0.18
N ASP A 99 -1.20 -18.98 -0.68
CA ASP A 99 -1.97 -18.65 -1.87
C ASP A 99 -3.30 -17.96 -1.51
N GLY A 100 -4.04 -18.49 -0.53
CA GLY A 100 -5.24 -17.86 0.00
C GLY A 100 -4.98 -16.48 0.62
N LEU A 101 -3.91 -16.34 1.41
CA LEU A 101 -3.50 -15.04 1.97
C LEU A 101 -3.13 -14.03 0.87
N ALA A 102 -2.46 -14.48 -0.19
CA ALA A 102 -2.13 -13.65 -1.36
C ALA A 102 -3.40 -13.16 -2.06
N LEU A 103 -4.38 -14.05 -2.24
CA LEU A 103 -5.65 -13.73 -2.87
C LEU A 103 -6.45 -12.69 -2.07
N PHE A 104 -6.69 -12.95 -0.78
CA PHE A 104 -7.49 -12.05 0.06
C PHE A 104 -6.84 -10.67 0.19
N SER A 105 -5.52 -10.62 0.41
CA SER A 105 -4.81 -9.34 0.50
C SER A 105 -4.80 -8.59 -0.83
N SER A 106 -4.72 -9.29 -1.96
CA SER A 106 -4.86 -8.65 -3.27
C SER A 106 -6.25 -8.05 -3.49
N VAL A 107 -7.32 -8.77 -3.11
CA VAL A 107 -8.68 -8.24 -3.17
C VAL A 107 -8.84 -7.00 -2.30
N VAL A 108 -8.27 -7.00 -1.08
CA VAL A 108 -8.25 -5.81 -0.22
C VAL A 108 -7.53 -4.65 -0.92
N ALA A 109 -6.37 -4.88 -1.53
CA ALA A 109 -5.65 -3.86 -2.29
C ALA A 109 -6.49 -3.29 -3.45
N ILE A 110 -7.15 -4.15 -4.23
CA ILE A 110 -8.06 -3.74 -5.32
C ILE A 110 -9.17 -2.83 -4.77
N LEU A 111 -9.83 -3.22 -3.68
CA LEU A 111 -10.90 -2.42 -3.09
C LEU A 111 -10.41 -1.06 -2.59
N MET A 112 -9.21 -1.00 -2.01
CA MET A 112 -8.62 0.26 -1.56
C MET A 112 -8.28 1.19 -2.74
N PHE A 113 -7.66 0.67 -3.80
CA PHE A 113 -7.35 1.46 -4.99
C PHE A 113 -8.60 1.88 -5.75
N LEU A 114 -9.60 1.01 -5.85
CA LEU A 114 -10.92 1.37 -6.38
C LEU A 114 -11.56 2.50 -5.57
N SER A 115 -11.48 2.43 -4.24
CA SER A 115 -12.01 3.47 -3.34
C SER A 115 -11.31 4.82 -3.51
N ILE A 116 -10.05 4.83 -3.96
CA ILE A 116 -9.34 6.05 -4.36
C ILE A 116 -9.93 6.57 -5.67
N LEU A 117 -10.02 5.73 -6.71
CA LEU A 117 -10.54 6.11 -8.03
C LEU A 117 -11.98 6.63 -7.99
N THR A 118 -12.82 6.09 -7.10
CA THR A 118 -14.22 6.53 -6.93
C THR A 118 -14.39 7.68 -5.93
N SER A 119 -13.30 8.20 -5.35
CA SER A 119 -13.37 9.30 -4.39
C SER A 119 -13.77 10.62 -5.06
N ARG A 120 -14.32 11.56 -4.29
CA ARG A 120 -14.70 12.91 -4.78
C ARG A 120 -13.53 13.89 -4.84
N TYR A 121 -12.36 13.51 -4.33
CA TYR A 121 -11.12 14.30 -4.33
C TYR A 121 -11.28 15.72 -3.78
N ALA A 122 -12.08 15.91 -2.73
CA ALA A 122 -12.17 17.20 -2.06
C ALA A 122 -10.86 17.55 -1.34
N GLU A 123 -10.54 18.83 -1.13
CA GLU A 123 -9.26 19.22 -0.48
C GLU A 123 -9.09 18.52 0.88
N ASN A 124 -10.16 18.43 1.67
CA ASN A 124 -10.14 17.75 2.97
C ASN A 124 -9.90 16.24 2.89
N ASP A 125 -10.19 15.59 1.76
CA ASP A 125 -9.90 14.17 1.58
C ASP A 125 -8.39 13.90 1.47
N PHE A 126 -7.62 14.88 0.97
CA PHE A 126 -6.16 14.79 0.91
C PHE A 126 -5.47 14.89 2.28
N LEU A 127 -6.17 15.31 3.33
CA LEU A 127 -5.59 15.38 4.68
C LEU A 127 -5.38 14.00 5.30
N LYS A 128 -6.35 13.10 5.14
CA LYS A 128 -6.35 11.79 5.82
C LYS A 128 -6.95 10.66 5.00
N SER A 129 -8.11 10.86 4.38
CA SER A 129 -8.85 9.75 3.77
C SER A 129 -8.11 9.15 2.57
N LEU A 130 -7.62 9.97 1.64
CA LEU A 130 -6.88 9.52 0.45
C LEU A 130 -5.50 8.93 0.81
N PRO A 131 -4.66 9.59 1.63
CA PRO A 131 -3.37 9.02 2.04
C PRO A 131 -3.50 7.69 2.80
N LEU A 132 -4.47 7.56 3.71
CA LEU A 132 -4.70 6.30 4.44
C LEU A 132 -5.16 5.18 3.50
N LYS A 133 -6.07 5.48 2.56
CA LYS A 133 -6.50 4.49 1.58
C LYS A 133 -5.33 3.99 0.73
N LEU A 134 -4.45 4.90 0.30
CA LEU A 134 -3.25 4.56 -0.47
C LEU A 134 -2.30 3.68 0.35
N MET A 135 -2.03 4.04 1.62
CA MET A 135 -1.17 3.25 2.49
C MET A 135 -1.70 1.83 2.73
N ILE A 136 -2.99 1.69 3.05
CA ILE A 136 -3.60 0.38 3.29
C ILE A 136 -3.56 -0.45 1.98
N GLY A 137 -3.85 0.16 0.83
CA GLY A 137 -3.78 -0.50 -0.46
C GLY A 137 -2.37 -1.00 -0.80
N LEU A 138 -1.35 -0.16 -0.62
CA LEU A 138 0.05 -0.52 -0.86
C LEU A 138 0.56 -1.57 0.14
N ALA A 139 0.18 -1.50 1.42
CA ALA A 139 0.54 -2.48 2.42
C ALA A 139 -0.09 -3.85 2.13
N ALA A 140 -1.37 -3.87 1.74
CA ALA A 140 -2.05 -5.09 1.32
C ALA A 140 -1.42 -5.70 0.05
N LEU A 141 -1.08 -4.87 -0.93
CA LEU A 141 -0.35 -5.30 -2.14
C LEU A 141 1.02 -5.88 -1.80
N PHE A 142 1.78 -5.23 -0.91
CA PHE A 142 3.09 -5.72 -0.48
C PHE A 142 2.99 -7.08 0.20
N PHE A 143 2.03 -7.22 1.12
CA PHE A 143 1.76 -8.49 1.79
C PHE A 143 1.38 -9.58 0.78
N SER A 144 0.53 -9.25 -0.21
CA SER A 144 0.17 -10.16 -1.29
C SER A 144 1.36 -10.65 -2.11
N ILE A 145 2.30 -9.76 -2.43
CA ILE A 145 3.53 -10.13 -3.16
C ILE A 145 4.39 -11.09 -2.32
N ILE A 146 4.56 -10.82 -1.02
CA ILE A 146 5.33 -11.69 -0.13
C ILE A 146 4.70 -13.08 -0.08
N THR A 147 3.40 -13.18 0.18
CA THR A 147 2.72 -14.48 0.31
C THR A 147 2.65 -15.22 -1.03
N MET A 148 2.52 -14.51 -2.16
CA MET A 148 2.61 -15.10 -3.50
C MET A 148 4.01 -15.69 -3.76
N MET A 149 5.09 -15.00 -3.38
CA MET A 149 6.45 -15.52 -3.52
C MET A 149 6.71 -16.75 -2.64
N ILE A 150 6.12 -16.79 -1.45
CA ILE A 150 6.14 -17.97 -0.58
C ILE A 150 5.40 -19.13 -1.28
N ALA A 151 4.16 -18.91 -1.74
CA ALA A 151 3.38 -19.93 -2.44
C ALA A 151 4.15 -20.49 -3.64
N PHE A 152 4.69 -19.61 -4.49
CA PHE A 152 5.50 -19.98 -5.64
C PHE A 152 6.70 -20.85 -5.26
N SER A 153 7.43 -20.48 -4.20
CA SER A 153 8.58 -21.27 -3.70
C SER A 153 8.16 -22.68 -3.29
N PHE A 154 7.05 -22.82 -2.55
CA PHE A 154 6.53 -24.12 -2.13
C PHE A 154 5.98 -24.96 -3.29
N THR A 155 5.42 -24.34 -4.34
CA THR A 155 5.05 -25.05 -5.58
C THR A 155 6.24 -25.80 -6.18
N PHE A 156 7.42 -25.18 -6.24
CA PHE A 156 8.64 -25.83 -6.75
C PHE A 156 9.18 -26.91 -5.82
N VAL A 157 9.10 -26.70 -4.50
CA VAL A 157 9.46 -27.74 -3.51
C VAL A 157 8.60 -28.99 -3.73
N ILE A 158 7.29 -28.82 -3.93
CA ILE A 158 6.37 -29.93 -4.20
C ILE A 158 6.69 -30.60 -5.54
N ALA A 159 6.90 -29.81 -6.60
CA ALA A 159 7.15 -30.31 -7.95
C ALA A 159 8.45 -31.11 -8.09
N TYR A 160 9.53 -30.73 -7.39
CA TYR A 160 10.86 -31.35 -7.52
C TYR A 160 11.23 -32.29 -6.37
N ASN A 161 10.30 -32.59 -5.44
CA ASN A 161 10.56 -33.41 -4.26
C ASN A 161 11.18 -34.79 -4.60
N ASN A 162 10.70 -35.43 -5.67
CA ASN A 162 11.10 -36.79 -6.05
C ASN A 162 12.13 -36.84 -7.19
N SER A 163 12.51 -35.70 -7.77
CA SER A 163 13.25 -35.63 -9.03
C SER A 163 14.79 -35.61 -8.87
N GLY A 164 15.31 -35.77 -7.64
CA GLY A 164 16.74 -35.69 -7.33
C GLY A 164 17.39 -34.29 -7.49
N LEU A 165 16.71 -33.36 -8.17
CA LEU A 165 17.15 -31.99 -8.50
C LEU A 165 16.86 -30.98 -7.37
N LYS A 166 17.31 -31.26 -6.14
CA LYS A 166 17.04 -30.41 -4.97
C LYS A 166 17.65 -28.99 -5.05
N TRP A 167 18.59 -28.75 -5.95
CA TRP A 167 19.17 -27.43 -6.20
C TRP A 167 18.19 -26.44 -6.86
N VAL A 168 17.21 -26.92 -7.63
CA VAL A 168 16.29 -26.05 -8.38
C VAL A 168 15.35 -25.27 -7.44
N PRO A 169 14.63 -25.88 -6.48
CA PRO A 169 13.81 -25.14 -5.52
C PRO A 169 14.63 -24.18 -4.65
N PHE A 170 15.87 -24.55 -4.31
CA PHE A 170 16.76 -23.70 -3.52
C PHE A 170 17.14 -22.41 -4.27
N LEU A 171 17.52 -22.52 -5.55
CA LEU A 171 17.82 -21.36 -6.39
C LEU A 171 16.62 -20.46 -6.58
N ILE A 172 15.42 -21.03 -6.78
CA ILE A 172 14.18 -20.28 -6.96
C ILE A 172 13.81 -19.53 -5.68
N SER A 173 13.89 -20.18 -4.52
CA SER A 173 13.65 -19.53 -3.23
C SER A 173 14.59 -18.35 -2.98
N ILE A 174 15.88 -18.46 -3.36
CA ILE A 174 16.83 -17.33 -3.28
C ILE A 174 16.41 -16.22 -4.25
N SER A 175 16.05 -16.57 -5.48
CA SER A 175 15.61 -15.60 -6.48
C SER A 175 14.33 -14.87 -6.09
N ALA A 176 13.44 -15.51 -5.33
CA ALA A 176 12.18 -14.93 -4.85
C ALA A 176 12.39 -13.77 -3.84
N ILE A 177 13.55 -13.72 -3.19
CA ILE A 177 13.90 -12.63 -2.26
C ILE A 177 14.14 -11.32 -3.01
N PHE A 178 14.66 -11.39 -4.24
CA PHE A 178 15.03 -10.20 -5.01
C PHE A 178 13.84 -9.27 -5.30
N PRO A 179 12.69 -9.75 -5.86
CA PRO A 179 11.51 -8.91 -6.04
C PRO A 179 10.97 -8.29 -4.74
N ILE A 180 11.02 -9.03 -3.62
CA ILE A 180 10.56 -8.55 -2.31
C ILE A 180 11.42 -7.37 -1.84
N LEU A 181 12.75 -7.50 -1.95
CA LEU A 181 13.68 -6.43 -1.58
C LEU A 181 13.53 -5.20 -2.47
N VAL A 182 13.40 -5.40 -3.78
CA VAL A 182 13.18 -4.30 -4.74
C VAL A 182 11.88 -3.56 -4.40
N PHE A 183 10.78 -4.28 -4.18
CA PHE A 183 9.50 -3.67 -3.85
C PHE A 183 9.55 -2.95 -2.49
N ALA A 184 10.16 -3.57 -1.48
CA ALA A 184 10.35 -2.96 -0.16
C ALA A 184 11.14 -1.66 -0.29
N PHE A 185 12.27 -1.68 -1.00
CA PHE A 185 13.10 -0.49 -1.20
C PHE A 185 12.36 0.64 -1.95
N LEU A 186 11.56 0.31 -2.97
CA LEU A 186 10.83 1.30 -3.75
C LEU A 186 9.63 1.90 -3.02
N GLN A 187 8.88 1.10 -2.24
CA GLN A 187 7.66 1.57 -1.57
C GLN A 187 7.90 2.11 -0.16
N PHE A 188 9.01 1.74 0.48
CA PHE A 188 9.33 2.19 1.84
C PHE A 188 9.41 3.72 1.97
N PRO A 189 10.06 4.47 1.05
CA PRO A 189 10.06 5.94 1.11
C PRO A 189 8.65 6.52 1.05
N LEU A 190 7.82 6.02 0.12
CA LEU A 190 6.46 6.52 -0.09
C LEU A 190 5.56 6.24 1.13
N LEU A 191 5.65 5.04 1.71
CA LEU A 191 4.93 4.68 2.92
C LEU A 191 5.41 5.48 4.14
N LEU A 192 6.73 5.67 4.28
CA LEU A 192 7.29 6.48 5.36
C LEU A 192 6.90 7.95 5.26
N ASP A 193 6.96 8.55 4.08
CA ASP A 193 6.58 9.95 3.86
C ASP A 193 5.09 10.17 4.13
N THR A 194 4.26 9.21 3.72
CA THR A 194 2.81 9.26 3.98
C THR A 194 2.50 9.06 5.46
N PHE A 195 3.21 8.14 6.13
CA PHE A 195 3.06 7.92 7.57
C PHE A 195 3.57 9.11 8.38
N SER A 196 4.73 9.65 8.04
CA SER A 196 5.33 10.80 8.72
C SER A 196 4.48 12.06 8.52
N SER A 197 3.99 12.33 7.31
CA SER A 197 3.08 13.47 7.09
C SER A 197 1.74 13.30 7.82
N THR A 198 1.16 12.10 7.86
CA THR A 198 -0.16 11.90 8.50
C THR A 198 -0.08 11.87 10.03
N TYR A 199 0.95 11.24 10.59
CA TYR A 199 1.08 10.99 12.03
C TYR A 199 2.14 11.84 12.72
N TRP A 200 3.30 12.04 12.09
CA TRP A 200 4.48 12.69 12.71
C TRP A 200 4.49 14.22 12.54
N SER A 201 4.06 14.74 11.39
CA SER A 201 3.93 16.19 11.14
C SER A 201 2.95 16.86 12.10
N ARG A 202 2.00 16.10 12.65
CA ARG A 202 1.01 16.60 13.60
C ARG A 202 1.57 16.75 15.02
N THR A 203 2.69 16.09 15.33
CA THR A 203 3.29 16.05 16.67
C THR A 203 4.60 16.83 16.77
N ASP A 204 5.45 16.84 15.73
CA ASP A 204 6.83 17.32 15.85
C ASP A 204 7.12 18.65 15.14
N LEU A 205 6.49 18.94 13.99
CA LEU A 205 6.75 20.17 13.23
C LEU A 205 6.22 21.45 13.91
N PHE A 206 5.33 21.31 14.90
CA PHE A 206 4.62 22.42 15.54
C PHE A 206 4.52 22.30 17.07
N GLN A 207 5.32 21.46 17.73
CA GLN A 207 5.56 21.68 19.16
C GLN A 207 6.43 22.93 19.31
N PRO A 208 5.94 24.01 19.95
CA PRO A 208 6.83 25.06 20.40
C PRO A 208 7.71 24.39 21.45
N ASN A 209 8.99 24.25 21.14
CA ASN A 209 10.00 23.82 22.10
C ASN A 209 9.75 24.60 23.40
N ARG A 210 9.26 23.92 24.46
CA ARG A 210 8.93 24.55 25.75
C ARG A 210 10.23 24.91 26.47
N HIS A 211 10.89 25.95 26.01
CA HIS A 211 11.90 26.68 26.75
C HIS A 211 11.72 28.18 26.48
N MET A 212 10.57 28.72 26.88
CA MET A 212 10.55 30.12 27.33
C MET A 212 11.08 30.11 28.76
N LEU A 213 12.38 30.39 28.86
CA LEU A 213 13.01 30.82 30.11
C LEU A 213 12.25 32.06 30.60
N TYR A 214 11.65 31.95 31.78
CA TYR A 214 11.31 33.08 32.64
C TYR A 214 12.19 32.97 33.88
#